data_AF-A0A517LNS8-F1
#
_entry.id   AF-A0A517LNS8-F1
#
_cell.length_a   1.000
_cell.length_b   1.000
_cell.length_c   1.000
_cell.angle_alpha   90.00
_cell.angle_beta   90.00
_cell.angle_gamma   90.00
#
_symmetry.space_group_name_H-M   'P 1'
#
loop_
_entity.id
_entity.type
_entity.pdbx_description
1 polymer ?
#
loop_
_entity_poly.entity_id
_entity_poly.type
_entity_poly.pdbx_seq_one_letter_code
_entity_poly.pdbx_strand_id
1 'polypeptide(L)'
;MESSSDALLNSPFGPMYQSGLNRGKLREKATLDNDVTATLRQNIVDSDLDEKTLVLYSAAIDELRKCFAVVYSQSKPELGDVFRWLWTIEDEYIRLLQEKEPAALSILAYFAVLTHSFSSLWWMEGFSRHIVTTVYRFLDHNHRNWVRWPIQESSDRLRISDCFSKVEQERDSGKAQVALYGVFA
;
A
#
# COMPACT_ATOMS: atom_id res chain seq x y z
N MET A 1 21.62 -9.19 -37.12
CA MET A 1 21.84 -8.40 -35.90
C MET A 1 21.01 -9.06 -34.81
N GLU A 2 21.67 -9.65 -33.81
CA GLU A 2 20.99 -10.25 -32.65
C GLU A 2 20.35 -9.11 -31.83
N SER A 3 19.06 -9.20 -31.51
CA SER A 3 18.37 -8.19 -30.71
C SER A 3 18.91 -8.22 -29.28
N SER A 4 19.01 -7.06 -28.61
CA SER A 4 19.49 -6.99 -27.22
C SER A 4 18.69 -7.89 -26.27
N SER A 5 17.41 -8.14 -26.57
CA SER A 5 16.58 -9.11 -25.84
C SER A 5 17.05 -10.56 -26.04
N ASP A 6 17.45 -10.93 -27.26
CA ASP A 6 17.90 -12.29 -27.59
C ASP A 6 19.25 -12.57 -26.93
N ALA A 7 20.16 -11.59 -26.94
CA ALA A 7 21.45 -11.68 -26.26
C ALA A 7 21.29 -11.84 -24.73
N LEU A 8 20.30 -11.16 -24.12
CA LEU A 8 19.99 -11.31 -22.69
C LEU A 8 19.37 -12.66 -22.35
N LEU A 9 18.52 -13.20 -23.23
CA LEU A 9 17.91 -14.53 -23.05
C LEU A 9 18.94 -15.65 -23.16
N ASN A 10 19.93 -15.51 -24.06
CA ASN A 10 21.02 -16.47 -24.24
C ASN A 10 22.13 -16.35 -23.17
N SER A 11 22.04 -15.35 -22.30
CA SER A 11 23.01 -15.11 -21.22
C SER A 11 22.72 -15.98 -19.99
N PRO A 12 23.68 -16.16 -19.05
CA PRO A 12 23.44 -16.78 -17.75
C PRO A 12 22.32 -16.12 -16.93
N PHE A 13 21.97 -14.86 -17.24
CA PHE A 13 20.83 -14.14 -16.64
C PHE A 13 19.51 -14.38 -17.37
N GLY A 14 19.50 -15.12 -18.48
CA GLY A 14 18.32 -15.46 -19.27
C GLY A 14 17.14 -15.96 -18.44
N PRO A 15 17.34 -16.89 -17.48
CA PRO A 15 16.28 -17.33 -16.58
C PRO A 15 15.64 -16.20 -15.76
N MET A 16 16.45 -15.23 -15.30
CA MET A 16 15.96 -14.07 -14.54
C MET A 16 15.18 -13.12 -15.44
N TYR A 17 15.67 -12.85 -16.65
CA TYR A 17 14.98 -12.02 -17.63
C TYR A 17 13.64 -12.62 -18.04
N GLN A 18 13.62 -13.93 -18.35
CA GLN A 18 12.40 -14.66 -18.66
C GLN A 18 11.40 -14.64 -17.49
N SER A 19 11.88 -14.79 -16.25
CA SER A 19 11.05 -14.70 -15.06
C SER A 19 10.42 -13.31 -14.93
N GLY A 20 11.19 -12.24 -15.18
CA GLY A 20 10.68 -10.87 -15.21
C GLY A 20 9.60 -10.66 -16.28
N LEU A 21 9.80 -11.16 -17.50
CA LEU A 21 8.82 -11.09 -18.58
C LEU A 21 7.53 -11.86 -18.24
N ASN A 22 7.65 -13.07 -17.70
CA ASN A 22 6.51 -13.88 -17.30
C ASN A 22 5.67 -13.15 -16.24
N ARG A 23 6.31 -12.49 -15.27
CA ARG A 23 5.63 -11.69 -14.25
C ARG A 23 4.99 -10.43 -14.79
N GLY A 24 5.62 -9.77 -15.77
CA GLY A 24 4.98 -8.69 -16.53
C GLY A 24 3.66 -9.13 -17.16
N LYS A 25 3.65 -10.28 -17.83
CA LYS A 25 2.44 -10.87 -18.44
C LYS A 25 1.40 -11.28 -17.40
N LEU A 26 1.82 -11.82 -16.26
CA LEU A 26 0.91 -12.16 -15.17
C LEU A 26 0.20 -10.92 -14.65
N ARG A 27 0.93 -9.80 -14.45
CA ARG A 27 0.36 -8.53 -14.00
C ARG A 27 -0.68 -7.97 -14.98
N GLU A 28 -0.41 -8.07 -16.27
CA GLU A 28 -1.35 -7.61 -17.30
C GLU A 28 -2.66 -8.41 -17.31
N LYS A 29 -2.59 -9.70 -16.95
CA LYS A 29 -3.74 -10.61 -16.91
C LYS A 29 -4.43 -10.70 -15.55
N ALA A 30 -3.79 -10.22 -14.48
CA ALA A 30 -4.30 -10.37 -13.13
C ALA A 30 -5.60 -9.57 -12.97
N THR A 31 -6.66 -10.25 -12.55
CA THR A 31 -7.94 -9.64 -12.21
C THR A 31 -8.16 -9.73 -10.71
N LEU A 32 -8.88 -8.75 -10.17
CA LEU A 32 -9.28 -8.72 -8.77
C LEU A 32 -10.80 -8.81 -8.72
N ASP A 33 -11.32 -10.00 -8.40
CA ASP A 33 -12.76 -10.29 -8.44
C ASP A 33 -13.54 -9.49 -7.38
N ASN A 34 -12.93 -9.27 -6.22
CA ASN A 34 -13.44 -8.37 -5.20
C ASN A 34 -12.48 -7.18 -5.06
N ASP A 35 -12.82 -6.08 -5.72
CA ASP A 35 -11.98 -4.87 -5.70
C ASP A 35 -12.04 -4.17 -4.34
N VAL A 36 -11.11 -4.55 -3.47
CA VAL A 36 -10.95 -3.98 -2.13
C VAL A 36 -10.66 -2.47 -2.16
N THR A 37 -10.17 -1.94 -3.29
CA THR A 37 -9.83 -0.51 -3.43
C THR A 37 -11.01 0.34 -3.91
N ALA A 38 -12.11 -0.27 -4.34
CA ALA A 38 -13.23 0.43 -4.97
C ALA A 38 -13.87 1.48 -4.05
N THR A 39 -14.09 1.16 -2.77
CA THR A 39 -14.64 2.11 -1.80
C THR A 39 -13.70 3.29 -1.55
N LEU A 40 -12.38 3.03 -1.45
CA LEU A 40 -11.39 4.10 -1.30
C LEU A 40 -11.39 5.02 -2.52
N ARG A 41 -11.41 4.46 -3.73
CA ARG A 41 -11.48 5.21 -4.98
C ARG A 41 -12.70 6.12 -5.01
N GLN A 42 -13.86 5.59 -4.65
CA GLN A 42 -15.10 6.38 -4.62
C GLN A 42 -15.00 7.54 -3.63
N ASN A 43 -14.50 7.30 -2.42
CA ASN A 43 -14.32 8.35 -1.42
C ASN A 43 -13.39 9.48 -1.89
N ILE A 44 -12.31 9.14 -2.62
CA ILE A 44 -11.41 10.14 -3.20
C ILE A 44 -12.09 10.95 -4.30
N VAL A 45 -12.87 10.30 -5.16
CA VAL A 45 -13.63 10.98 -6.24
C VAL A 45 -14.69 11.90 -5.65
N ASP A 46 -15.34 11.50 -4.56
CA ASP A 46 -16.36 12.30 -3.88
C ASP A 46 -15.76 13.43 -3.02
N SER A 47 -14.43 13.49 -2.88
CA SER A 47 -13.73 14.55 -2.15
C SER A 47 -13.52 15.78 -3.03
N ASP A 48 -13.58 16.96 -2.42
CA ASP A 48 -13.34 18.24 -3.08
C ASP A 48 -11.83 18.45 -3.30
N LEU A 49 -11.26 17.70 -4.24
CA LEU A 49 -9.86 17.74 -4.63
C LEU A 49 -9.70 18.42 -5.99
N ASP A 50 -8.57 19.11 -6.18
CA ASP A 50 -8.22 19.59 -7.50
C ASP A 50 -7.95 18.43 -8.47
N GLU A 51 -8.13 18.70 -9.76
CA GLU A 51 -8.01 17.70 -10.83
C GLU A 51 -6.64 16.99 -10.81
N LYS A 52 -5.56 17.72 -10.54
CA LYS A 52 -4.20 17.17 -10.54
C LYS A 52 -4.03 16.17 -9.39
N THR A 53 -4.46 16.53 -8.18
CA THR A 53 -4.41 15.64 -7.01
C THR A 53 -5.30 14.42 -7.20
N LEU A 54 -6.48 14.59 -7.80
CA LEU A 54 -7.39 13.47 -8.10
C LEU A 54 -6.76 12.48 -9.08
N VAL A 55 -6.11 12.95 -10.14
CA VAL A 55 -5.40 12.10 -11.11
C VAL A 55 -4.26 11.34 -10.42
N LEU A 56 -3.48 12.03 -9.59
CA LEU A 56 -2.36 11.44 -8.85
C LEU A 56 -2.80 10.31 -7.91
N TYR A 57 -3.84 10.54 -7.10
CA TYR A 57 -4.39 9.52 -6.20
C TYR A 57 -5.04 8.38 -6.97
N SER A 58 -5.75 8.66 -8.06
CA SER A 58 -6.36 7.63 -8.90
C SER A 58 -5.30 6.71 -9.50
N ALA A 59 -4.19 7.26 -9.98
CA ALA A 59 -3.06 6.49 -10.50
C ALA A 59 -2.41 5.62 -9.41
N ALA A 60 -2.20 6.18 -8.20
CA ALA A 60 -1.68 5.42 -7.07
C ALA A 60 -2.60 4.25 -6.66
N ILE A 61 -3.92 4.46 -6.68
CA ILE A 61 -4.91 3.42 -6.42
C ILE A 61 -4.92 2.36 -7.52
N ASP A 62 -4.83 2.76 -8.79
CA ASP A 62 -4.80 1.80 -9.90
C ASP A 62 -3.58 0.88 -9.82
N GLU A 63 -2.43 1.43 -9.45
CA GLU A 63 -1.23 0.62 -9.23
C GLU A 63 -1.37 -0.30 -8.01
N LEU A 64 -2.03 0.13 -6.92
CA LEU A 64 -2.36 -0.76 -5.79
C LEU A 64 -3.27 -1.89 -6.23
N ARG A 65 -4.35 -1.58 -6.95
CA ARG A 65 -5.32 -2.57 -7.43
C ARG A 65 -4.63 -3.65 -8.26
N LYS A 66 -3.71 -3.27 -9.15
CA LYS A 66 -2.87 -4.23 -9.91
C LYS A 66 -1.98 -5.06 -8.98
N CYS A 67 -1.40 -4.47 -7.93
CA CYS A 67 -0.60 -5.23 -6.96
C CYS A 67 -1.46 -6.23 -6.17
N PHE A 68 -2.66 -5.85 -5.72
CA PHE A 68 -3.61 -6.76 -5.08
C PHE A 68 -4.01 -7.92 -6.01
N ALA A 69 -4.36 -7.61 -7.27
CA ALA A 69 -4.69 -8.63 -8.26
C ALA A 69 -3.57 -9.67 -8.39
N VAL A 70 -2.32 -9.20 -8.53
CA VAL A 70 -1.15 -10.06 -8.68
C VAL A 70 -0.83 -10.86 -7.41
N VAL A 71 -0.90 -10.23 -6.25
CA VAL A 71 -0.55 -10.88 -4.97
C VAL A 71 -1.59 -11.94 -4.59
N TYR A 72 -2.87 -11.66 -4.81
CA TYR A 72 -3.96 -12.56 -4.46
C TYR A 72 -4.22 -13.66 -5.50
N SER A 73 -3.85 -13.45 -6.77
CA SER A 73 -3.95 -14.49 -7.79
C SER A 73 -2.83 -15.53 -7.72
N GLN A 74 -1.74 -15.24 -6.97
CA GLN A 74 -0.55 -16.10 -6.94
C GLN A 74 -0.49 -16.97 -5.70
N SER A 75 -0.04 -18.22 -5.87
CA SER A 75 0.24 -19.13 -4.76
C SER A 75 1.50 -18.76 -3.98
N LYS A 76 2.44 -18.07 -4.64
CA LYS A 76 3.71 -17.59 -4.07
C LYS A 76 4.04 -16.21 -4.63
N PRO A 77 3.40 -15.14 -4.13
CA PRO A 77 3.77 -13.79 -4.52
C PRO A 77 5.22 -13.49 -4.09
N GLU A 78 5.94 -12.66 -4.83
CA GLU A 78 7.27 -12.21 -4.39
C GLU A 78 7.26 -10.72 -4.04
N LEU A 79 8.27 -10.29 -3.27
CA LEU A 79 8.39 -8.91 -2.79
C LEU A 79 8.29 -7.88 -3.92
N GLY A 80 8.85 -8.18 -5.10
CA GLY A 80 8.77 -7.31 -6.27
C GLY A 80 7.34 -7.02 -6.75
N ASP A 81 6.36 -7.90 -6.49
CA ASP A 81 4.96 -7.66 -6.85
C ASP A 81 4.32 -6.59 -5.93
N VAL A 82 4.79 -6.48 -4.69
CA VAL A 82 4.32 -5.49 -3.72
C VAL A 82 5.08 -4.18 -3.88
N PHE A 83 6.41 -4.22 -3.86
CA PHE A 83 7.27 -3.03 -3.92
C PHE A 83 7.18 -2.28 -5.26
N ARG A 84 6.61 -2.90 -6.30
CA ARG A 84 6.30 -2.21 -7.56
C ARG A 84 5.44 -0.96 -7.35
N TRP A 85 4.50 -0.98 -6.41
CA TRP A 85 3.72 0.21 -6.11
C TRP A 85 4.60 1.38 -5.68
N LEU A 86 5.53 1.14 -4.75
CA LEU A 86 6.48 2.16 -4.27
C LEU A 86 7.40 2.71 -5.36
N TRP A 87 7.73 1.91 -6.38
CA TRP A 87 8.52 2.37 -7.53
C TRP A 87 7.71 3.13 -8.59
N THR A 88 6.38 3.07 -8.54
CA THR A 88 5.52 3.64 -9.58
C THR A 88 4.82 4.93 -9.15
N ILE A 89 4.67 5.16 -7.85
CA ILE A 89 4.12 6.42 -7.32
C ILE A 89 5.00 7.62 -7.68
N GLU A 90 4.38 8.76 -7.98
CA GLU A 90 5.10 9.98 -8.33
C GLU A 90 5.66 10.69 -7.08
N ASP A 91 6.74 11.45 -7.24
CA ASP A 91 7.36 12.23 -6.16
C ASP A 91 6.38 13.19 -5.49
N GLU A 92 5.42 13.72 -6.25
CA GLU A 92 4.35 14.58 -5.75
C GLU A 92 3.46 13.84 -4.72
N TYR A 93 3.17 12.56 -4.95
CA TYR A 93 2.42 11.76 -3.98
C TYR A 93 3.23 11.53 -2.70
N ILE A 94 4.54 11.34 -2.83
CA ILE A 94 5.45 11.23 -1.68
C ILE A 94 5.44 12.53 -0.86
N ARG A 95 5.41 13.69 -1.52
CA ARG A 95 5.28 14.98 -0.84
C ARG A 95 3.99 15.08 -0.01
N LEU A 96 2.84 14.70 -0.59
CA LEU A 96 1.55 14.67 0.12
C LEU A 96 1.57 13.72 1.32
N LEU A 97 2.26 12.58 1.21
CA LEU A 97 2.49 11.68 2.34
C LEU A 97 3.32 12.33 3.46
N GLN A 98 4.36 13.08 3.12
CA GLN A 98 5.20 13.80 4.10
C GLN A 98 4.42 14.91 4.81
N GLU A 99 3.56 15.60 4.07
CA GLU A 99 2.60 16.60 4.56
C GLU A 99 1.49 15.99 5.41
N LYS A 100 1.38 14.65 5.45
CA LYS A 100 0.39 13.87 6.20
C LYS A 100 -1.03 14.13 5.73
N GLU A 101 -1.19 14.32 4.43
CA GLU A 101 -2.50 14.47 3.81
C GLU A 101 -3.36 13.22 4.08
N PRO A 102 -4.56 13.35 4.69
CA PRO A 102 -5.34 12.20 5.13
C PRO A 102 -5.71 11.22 4.00
N ALA A 103 -6.00 11.73 2.80
CA ALA A 103 -6.28 10.90 1.63
C ALA A 103 -5.05 10.11 1.16
N ALA A 104 -3.87 10.75 1.11
CA ALA A 104 -2.62 10.10 0.76
C ALA A 104 -2.28 8.98 1.76
N LEU A 105 -2.37 9.28 3.07
CA LEU A 105 -2.16 8.32 4.13
C LEU A 105 -3.15 7.14 4.07
N SER A 106 -4.40 7.41 3.70
CA SER A 106 -5.41 6.36 3.51
C SER A 106 -5.00 5.37 2.43
N ILE A 107 -4.46 5.84 1.29
CA ILE A 107 -3.91 4.97 0.24
C ILE A 107 -2.72 4.15 0.76
N LEU A 108 -1.82 4.76 1.53
CA LEU A 108 -0.68 4.06 2.13
C LEU A 108 -1.11 2.92 3.09
N ALA A 109 -2.23 3.08 3.80
CA ALA A 109 -2.76 2.00 4.64
C ALA A 109 -3.14 0.76 3.81
N TYR A 110 -3.67 0.93 2.59
CA TYR A 110 -3.97 -0.20 1.71
C TYR A 110 -2.68 -0.86 1.20
N PHE A 111 -1.65 -0.08 0.87
CA PHE A 111 -0.33 -0.65 0.56
C PHE A 111 0.19 -1.54 1.70
N ALA A 112 0.06 -1.09 2.95
CA ALA A 112 0.51 -1.85 4.11
C ALA A 112 -0.14 -3.25 4.21
N VAL A 113 -1.37 -3.43 3.72
CA VAL A 113 -2.02 -4.75 3.70
C VAL A 113 -1.28 -5.72 2.77
N LEU A 114 -0.82 -5.29 1.61
CA LEU A 114 -0.06 -6.13 0.68
C LEU A 114 1.20 -6.71 1.33
N THR A 115 1.84 -5.91 2.18
CA THR A 115 3.06 -6.31 2.90
C THR A 115 2.83 -7.39 3.95
N HIS A 116 1.59 -7.56 4.42
CA HIS A 116 1.24 -8.56 5.44
C HIS A 116 1.50 -10.00 4.96
N SER A 117 1.35 -10.25 3.66
CA SER A 117 1.68 -11.54 3.01
C SER A 117 3.14 -11.96 3.17
N PHE A 118 4.02 -11.02 3.54
CA PHE A 118 5.45 -11.22 3.71
C PHE A 118 5.90 -11.13 5.18
N SER A 119 4.97 -11.14 6.13
CA SER A 119 5.24 -11.08 7.57
C SER A 119 6.11 -12.22 8.11
N SER A 120 6.28 -13.32 7.35
CA SER A 120 7.22 -14.40 7.67
C SER A 120 8.68 -14.00 7.52
N LEU A 121 8.98 -12.92 6.80
CA LEU A 121 10.33 -12.34 6.74
C LEU A 121 10.57 -11.53 8.01
N TRP A 122 11.67 -11.81 8.70
CA TRP A 122 12.01 -11.20 10.00
C TRP A 122 11.99 -9.67 10.02
N TRP A 123 12.29 -9.02 8.89
CA TRP A 123 12.30 -7.55 8.78
C TRP A 123 10.94 -6.95 8.36
N MET A 124 10.01 -7.79 7.90
CA MET A 124 8.64 -7.39 7.54
C MET A 124 7.63 -7.71 8.65
N GLU A 125 8.06 -8.48 9.66
CA GLU A 125 7.25 -8.80 10.83
C GLU A 125 6.76 -7.50 11.50
N GLY A 126 5.45 -7.36 11.65
CA GLY A 126 4.82 -6.18 12.24
C GLY A 126 4.82 -4.91 11.38
N PHE A 127 5.44 -4.90 10.19
CA PHE A 127 5.51 -3.71 9.32
C PHE A 127 4.12 -3.19 8.94
N SER A 128 3.26 -4.09 8.41
CA SER A 128 1.87 -3.76 8.04
C SER A 128 1.11 -3.10 9.20
N ARG A 129 1.15 -3.74 10.38
CA ARG A 129 0.54 -3.24 11.61
C ARG A 129 1.07 -1.87 12.01
N HIS A 130 2.40 -1.68 11.95
CA HIS A 130 3.03 -0.42 12.31
C HIS A 130 2.54 0.72 11.42
N ILE A 131 2.55 0.52 10.09
CA ILE A 131 2.11 1.54 9.13
C ILE A 131 0.63 1.88 9.33
N VAL A 132 -0.26 0.89 9.41
CA VAL A 132 -1.70 1.14 9.58
C VAL A 132 -1.99 1.85 10.90
N THR A 133 -1.31 1.46 11.99
CA THR A 133 -1.47 2.12 13.30
C THR A 133 -1.00 3.57 13.27
N THR A 134 0.15 3.82 12.63
CA THR A 134 0.71 5.17 12.47
C THR A 134 -0.22 6.03 11.63
N VAL A 135 -0.67 5.55 10.47
CA VAL A 135 -1.62 6.26 9.60
C VAL A 135 -2.86 6.67 10.38
N TYR A 136 -3.50 5.74 11.09
CA TYR A 136 -4.73 6.01 11.83
C TYR A 136 -4.60 7.14 12.88
N ARG A 137 -3.43 7.32 13.48
CA ARG A 137 -3.16 8.41 14.44
C ARG A 137 -3.21 9.78 13.79
N PHE A 138 -2.83 9.89 12.53
CA PHE A 138 -2.81 11.14 11.77
C PHE A 138 -4.15 11.45 11.10
N LEU A 139 -5.02 10.46 10.93
CA LEU A 139 -6.33 10.66 10.30
C LEU A 139 -7.33 11.38 11.20
N ASP A 140 -8.11 12.27 10.59
CA ASP A 140 -9.34 12.81 11.16
C ASP A 140 -10.48 11.77 11.16
N HIS A 141 -11.60 12.13 11.78
CA HIS A 141 -12.74 11.24 11.97
C HIS A 141 -13.36 10.77 10.63
N ASN A 142 -13.32 11.57 9.57
CA ASN A 142 -13.91 11.20 8.29
C ASN A 142 -13.04 10.16 7.58
N HIS A 143 -11.73 10.39 7.51
CA HIS A 143 -10.79 9.50 6.82
C HIS A 143 -10.51 8.19 7.58
N ARG A 144 -10.71 8.15 8.91
CA ARG A 144 -10.64 6.90 9.68
C ARG A 144 -11.58 5.81 9.15
N ASN A 145 -12.74 6.21 8.62
CA ASN A 145 -13.68 5.26 8.03
C ASN A 145 -13.13 4.62 6.74
N TRP A 146 -12.24 5.31 6.01
CA TRP A 146 -11.69 4.84 4.74
C TRP A 146 -10.66 3.72 4.96
N VAL A 147 -9.97 3.73 6.10
CA VAL A 147 -8.95 2.74 6.48
C VAL A 147 -9.46 1.60 7.36
N ARG A 148 -10.78 1.47 7.51
CA ARG A 148 -11.39 0.39 8.31
C ARG A 148 -11.07 -1.01 7.77
N TRP A 149 -11.10 -1.19 6.45
CA TRP A 149 -10.75 -2.47 5.84
C TRP A 149 -9.26 -2.83 6.04
N PRO A 150 -8.28 -1.93 5.75
CA PRO A 150 -6.88 -2.18 6.03
C PRO A 150 -6.57 -2.56 7.49
N ILE A 151 -7.28 -1.95 8.43
CA ILE A 151 -7.19 -2.28 9.86
C ILE A 151 -7.61 -3.71 10.12
N GLN A 152 -8.72 -4.15 9.56
CA GLN A 152 -9.24 -5.50 9.74
C GLN A 152 -8.30 -6.55 9.14
N GLU A 153 -7.78 -6.28 7.94
CA GLU A 153 -6.93 -7.22 7.22
C GLU A 153 -5.51 -7.33 7.81
N SER A 154 -4.96 -6.22 8.34
CA SER A 154 -3.65 -6.22 9.01
C SER A 154 -3.69 -6.72 10.46
N SER A 155 -4.88 -6.99 10.99
CA SER A 155 -5.08 -7.47 12.35
C SER A 155 -4.75 -8.95 12.47
N ASP A 156 -3.56 -9.30 12.97
CA ASP A 156 -3.40 -10.62 13.61
C ASP A 156 -4.41 -10.67 14.75
N ARG A 157 -5.29 -11.69 14.72
CA ARG A 157 -6.61 -11.84 15.36
C ARG A 157 -6.88 -11.29 16.78
N LEU A 158 -5.95 -10.72 17.54
CA LEU A 158 -6.16 -10.36 18.95
C LEU A 158 -5.46 -9.07 19.48
N ARG A 159 -4.87 -8.16 18.68
CA ARG A 159 -4.06 -7.06 19.27
C ARG A 159 -4.22 -5.65 18.71
N ILE A 160 -4.81 -5.47 17.53
CA ILE A 160 -4.85 -4.15 16.88
C ILE A 160 -6.05 -3.32 17.35
N SER A 161 -7.21 -3.94 17.62
CA SER A 161 -8.40 -3.27 18.16
C SER A 161 -8.06 -2.48 19.43
N ASP A 162 -7.30 -3.09 20.33
CA ASP A 162 -6.96 -2.52 21.63
C ASP A 162 -6.01 -1.32 21.48
N CYS A 163 -5.13 -1.37 20.48
CA CYS A 163 -4.24 -0.26 20.14
C CYS A 163 -5.04 0.94 19.63
N PHE A 164 -6.08 0.70 18.82
CA PHE A 164 -6.96 1.77 18.31
C PHE A 164 -7.85 2.35 19.39
N SER A 165 -8.48 1.53 20.22
CA SER A 165 -9.26 2.00 21.37
C SER A 165 -8.41 2.87 22.29
N LYS A 166 -7.14 2.49 22.50
CA LYS A 166 -6.20 3.28 23.29
C LYS A 166 -5.82 4.61 22.63
N VAL A 167 -5.57 4.62 21.31
CA VAL A 167 -5.30 5.85 20.55
C VAL A 167 -6.48 6.81 20.59
N GLU A 168 -7.71 6.31 20.49
CA GLU A 168 -8.93 7.12 20.55
C GLU A 168 -9.10 7.73 21.95
N GLN A 169 -8.90 6.93 23.01
CA GLN A 169 -8.92 7.38 24.39
C GLN A 169 -7.81 8.41 24.72
N GLU A 170 -6.60 8.23 24.18
CA GLU A 170 -5.49 9.17 24.36
C GLU A 170 -5.75 10.52 23.66
N ARG A 171 -6.42 10.49 22.48
CA ARG A 171 -6.83 11.70 21.75
C ARG A 171 -7.93 12.46 22.49
N ASP A 172 -8.96 11.77 22.99
CA ASP A 172 -10.03 12.38 23.79
C ASP A 172 -9.50 12.97 25.11
N SER A 173 -8.39 12.44 25.62
CA SER A 173 -7.72 12.95 26.83
C SER A 173 -6.74 14.12 26.58
N GLY A 174 -6.56 14.56 25.33
CA GLY A 174 -5.70 15.70 24.98
C GLY A 174 -4.18 15.46 25.05
N LYS A 175 -3.72 14.20 25.08
CA LYS A 175 -2.29 13.84 25.32
C LYS A 175 -1.45 13.61 24.04
N ALA A 176 -1.99 13.87 22.86
CA ALA A 176 -1.43 13.41 21.58
C ALA A 176 -0.12 14.09 21.10
N GLN A 177 0.37 15.14 21.76
CA GLN A 177 1.45 15.97 21.23
C GLN A 177 2.88 15.42 21.38
N VAL A 178 3.10 14.30 22.08
CA VAL A 178 4.47 13.91 22.53
C VAL A 178 5.17 12.84 21.69
N ALA A 179 4.54 12.29 20.63
CA ALA A 179 5.06 11.09 19.94
C ALA A 179 5.59 11.32 18.50
N LEU A 180 5.86 12.56 18.08
CA LEU A 180 6.12 12.88 16.66
C LEU A 180 7.56 12.71 16.17
N TYR A 181 8.52 12.29 16.98
CA TYR A 181 9.94 12.28 16.58
C TYR A 181 10.52 10.95 16.09
N GLY A 182 9.76 9.85 16.04
CA GLY A 182 10.34 8.51 15.84
C GLY A 182 10.02 7.76 14.56
N VAL A 183 9.24 8.31 13.62
CA VAL A 183 8.69 7.52 12.50
C VAL A 183 9.30 7.86 11.13
N PHE A 184 10.16 8.89 11.06
CA PHE A 184 10.87 9.27 9.82
C PHE A 184 12.35 9.60 10.05
N ALA A 185 12.97 9.02 11.09
CA ALA A 185 14.42 9.09 11.33
C ALA A 185 15.00 7.67 11.33
#